data_AF-A0A961LX16-F1
#
_entry.id   AF-A0A961LX16-F1
#
_cell.length_a   1.000
_cell.length_b   1.000
_cell.length_c   1.000
_cell.angle_alpha   90.00
_cell.angle_beta   90.00
_cell.angle_gamma   90.00
#
_symmetry.space_group_name_H-M   'P 1'
#
loop_
_entity.id
_entity.type
_entity.pdbx_description
1 polymer ?
#
loop_
_entity_poly.entity_id
_entity_poly.type
_entity_poly.pdbx_seq_one_letter_code
_entity_poly.pdbx_strand_id
1 'polypeptide(L)'
;MARKTPQTRVVARTMAALSLAAAAVCATPAGAETELVGGGFLIVKYDSCSDYGWTGTHQVLARMAPQGAPGNPRNETQIALLLATGTIAFRYDSVRSYRYTQTIDTATYVWNGPWTPDAPTMNFYYDLYGEIPGPSDVALDELILHFNNFNEHPGCQVDAYLSLRRN
;
A
#
# COMPACT_ATOMS: atom_id res chain seq x y z
N MET A 1 -4.22 -25.15 -84.31
CA MET A 1 -3.87 -23.80 -83.80
C MET A 1 -5.14 -23.03 -83.50
N ALA A 2 -5.45 -22.79 -82.23
CA ALA A 2 -6.16 -21.61 -81.73
C ALA A 2 -6.15 -21.67 -80.20
N ARG A 3 -5.46 -20.72 -79.58
CA ARG A 3 -5.26 -20.56 -78.14
C ARG A 3 -6.31 -19.58 -77.63
N LYS A 4 -6.91 -19.85 -76.45
CA LYS A 4 -7.37 -18.83 -75.48
C LYS A 4 -7.70 -19.51 -74.15
N THR A 5 -6.78 -19.37 -73.18
CA THR A 5 -6.99 -19.45 -71.72
C THR A 5 -7.42 -18.05 -71.21
N PRO A 6 -7.70 -17.81 -69.90
CA PRO A 6 -8.12 -18.68 -68.77
C PRO A 6 -9.25 -18.03 -67.90
N GLN A 7 -9.64 -18.68 -66.80
CA GLN A 7 -9.88 -18.12 -65.43
C GLN A 7 -11.04 -18.83 -64.71
N THR A 8 -10.73 -19.80 -63.84
CA THR A 8 -10.74 -19.71 -62.36
C THR A 8 -12.11 -19.43 -61.73
N ARG A 9 -12.59 -20.39 -60.92
CA ARG A 9 -12.85 -20.15 -59.48
C ARG A 9 -12.99 -21.47 -58.72
N VAL A 10 -12.06 -21.61 -57.78
CA VAL A 10 -12.02 -22.56 -56.68
C VAL A 10 -13.24 -22.32 -55.78
N VAL A 11 -14.02 -23.36 -55.48
CA VAL A 11 -14.95 -23.36 -54.35
C VAL A 11 -14.47 -24.45 -53.39
N ALA A 12 -13.47 -24.10 -52.59
CA ALA A 12 -13.05 -24.91 -51.46
C ALA A 12 -13.93 -24.54 -50.26
N ARG A 13 -14.63 -25.55 -49.77
CA ARG A 13 -15.58 -25.52 -48.66
C ARG A 13 -14.95 -24.94 -47.40
N THR A 14 -15.59 -23.91 -46.86
CA THR A 14 -15.33 -23.35 -45.53
C THR A 14 -15.85 -24.34 -44.48
N MET A 15 -14.96 -25.14 -43.89
CA MET A 15 -15.18 -25.76 -42.58
C MET A 15 -14.30 -25.01 -41.57
N ALA A 16 -14.92 -24.09 -40.84
CA ALA A 16 -14.35 -23.50 -39.64
C ALA A 16 -15.48 -23.40 -38.60
N ALA A 17 -15.84 -24.55 -38.04
CA ALA A 17 -16.60 -24.63 -36.81
C ALA A 17 -15.68 -25.31 -35.78
N LEU A 18 -14.71 -24.55 -35.27
CA LEU A 18 -14.02 -24.90 -34.04
C LEU A 18 -14.66 -24.08 -32.93
N SER A 19 -15.47 -24.79 -32.16
CA SER A 19 -16.02 -24.49 -30.86
C SER A 19 -15.19 -23.49 -30.05
N LEU A 20 -15.79 -22.33 -29.77
CA LEU A 20 -15.40 -21.41 -28.71
C LEU A 20 -15.55 -22.16 -27.37
N ALA A 21 -14.51 -22.89 -26.97
CA ALA A 21 -14.42 -23.43 -25.63
C ALA A 21 -14.38 -22.24 -24.67
N ALA A 22 -15.36 -22.22 -23.76
CA ALA A 22 -15.60 -21.16 -22.80
C ALA A 22 -14.30 -20.73 -22.12
N ALA A 23 -13.91 -19.49 -22.36
CA ALA A 23 -13.01 -18.76 -21.49
C ALA A 23 -13.74 -18.44 -20.17
N ALA A 24 -14.10 -19.47 -19.42
CA ALA A 24 -14.26 -19.41 -17.99
C ALA A 24 -12.86 -19.54 -17.36
N VAL A 25 -11.91 -18.72 -17.82
CA VAL A 25 -10.71 -18.44 -17.04
C VAL A 25 -11.23 -17.60 -15.90
N CYS A 26 -11.40 -18.26 -14.77
CA CYS A 26 -11.60 -17.73 -13.43
C CYS A 26 -11.56 -16.19 -13.41
N ALA A 27 -12.75 -15.59 -13.46
CA ALA A 27 -12.92 -14.30 -12.81
C ALA A 27 -12.64 -14.57 -11.33
N THR A 28 -11.36 -14.55 -10.95
CA THR A 28 -10.97 -14.34 -9.56
C THR A 28 -11.77 -13.12 -9.12
N PRO A 29 -12.54 -13.19 -8.02
CA PRO A 29 -13.22 -12.02 -7.54
C PRO A 29 -12.16 -10.91 -7.39
N ALA A 30 -12.31 -9.86 -8.18
CA ALA A 30 -11.64 -8.60 -7.91
C ALA A 30 -12.17 -8.16 -6.54
N GLY A 31 -11.32 -8.25 -5.52
CA GLY A 31 -11.68 -7.96 -4.14
C GLY A 31 -11.72 -9.21 -3.25
N ALA A 32 -10.57 -9.84 -3.04
CA ALA A 32 -10.28 -10.24 -1.66
C ALA A 32 -9.83 -8.93 -0.99
N GLU A 33 -10.50 -8.48 0.06
CA GLU A 33 -10.06 -7.35 0.87
C GLU A 33 -8.70 -7.70 1.47
N THR A 34 -7.62 -7.34 0.76
CA THR A 34 -6.25 -7.72 1.15
C THR A 34 -5.64 -6.77 2.15
N GLU A 35 -6.21 -5.57 2.24
CA GLU A 35 -5.76 -4.49 3.09
C GLU A 35 -6.55 -4.41 4.40
N LEU A 36 -5.85 -4.01 5.44
CA LEU A 36 -6.43 -3.54 6.69
C LEU A 36 -6.67 -2.04 6.56
N VAL A 37 -7.90 -1.60 6.73
CA VAL A 37 -8.32 -0.20 6.64
C VAL A 37 -8.91 0.27 7.96
N GLY A 38 -8.73 1.54 8.26
CA GLY A 38 -9.27 2.12 9.48
C GLY A 38 -8.66 3.48 9.74
N GLY A 39 -8.33 3.75 11.00
CA GLY A 39 -7.75 5.02 11.38
C GLY A 39 -7.56 5.16 12.87
N GLY A 40 -7.36 6.39 13.30
CA GLY A 40 -7.21 6.75 14.70
C GLY A 40 -6.64 8.15 14.82
N PHE A 41 -5.61 8.30 15.63
CA PHE A 41 -5.06 9.61 15.95
C PHE A 41 -3.54 9.60 15.98
N LEU A 42 -2.98 10.76 15.65
CA LEU A 42 -1.57 11.06 15.63
C LEU A 42 -1.31 12.12 16.70
N ILE A 43 -0.38 11.87 17.61
CA ILE A 43 -0.05 12.76 18.73
C ILE A 43 1.40 13.22 18.58
N VAL A 44 1.59 14.54 18.55
CA VAL A 44 2.92 15.17 18.57
C VAL A 44 3.49 15.09 19.98
N LYS A 45 4.71 14.57 20.11
CA LYS A 45 5.40 14.44 21.40
C LYS A 45 6.23 15.70 21.68
N TYR A 46 6.21 16.13 22.94
CA TYR A 46 7.08 17.21 23.45
C TYR A 46 7.04 18.51 22.65
N ASP A 47 5.94 18.77 21.94
CA ASP A 47 5.82 19.90 20.98
C ASP A 47 6.93 19.95 19.92
N SER A 48 7.60 18.82 19.68
CA SER A 48 8.81 18.71 18.84
C SER A 48 8.59 19.01 17.36
N CYS A 49 7.34 19.21 16.94
CA CYS A 49 6.95 19.48 15.57
C CYS A 49 6.26 20.84 15.39
N SER A 50 6.23 21.68 16.46
CA SER A 50 5.52 22.96 16.47
C SER A 50 5.93 23.90 15.36
N ASP A 51 7.25 23.96 15.11
CA ASP A 51 7.85 24.84 14.10
C ASP A 51 7.44 24.45 12.67
N TYR A 52 6.93 23.23 12.49
CA TYR A 52 6.43 22.69 11.23
C TYR A 52 4.90 22.70 11.17
N GLY A 53 4.21 23.33 12.13
CA GLY A 53 2.76 23.46 12.18
C GLY A 53 2.02 22.21 12.65
N TRP A 54 2.74 21.22 13.17
CA TRP A 54 2.16 20.01 13.76
C TRP A 54 2.13 20.17 15.27
N THR A 55 0.93 20.37 15.83
CA THR A 55 0.74 20.52 17.29
C THR A 55 -0.51 19.79 17.74
N GLY A 56 -0.47 19.22 18.94
CA GLY A 56 -1.60 18.50 19.52
C GLY A 56 -1.90 17.16 18.85
N THR A 57 -3.18 16.90 18.63
CA THR A 57 -3.70 15.62 18.11
C THR A 57 -4.34 15.80 16.76
N HIS A 58 -3.95 14.95 15.80
CA HIS A 58 -4.46 14.93 14.44
C HIS A 58 -5.23 13.64 14.17
N GLN A 59 -6.35 13.73 13.46
CA GLN A 59 -7.05 12.54 12.97
C GLN A 59 -6.29 11.97 11.77
N VAL A 60 -6.23 10.64 11.69
CA VAL A 60 -5.58 9.93 10.59
C VAL A 60 -6.45 8.77 10.14
N LEU A 61 -6.63 8.63 8.83
CA LEU A 61 -7.09 7.39 8.22
C LEU A 61 -5.88 6.59 7.79
N ALA A 62 -5.93 5.28 7.93
CA ALA A 62 -4.80 4.42 7.64
C ALA A 62 -5.22 3.21 6.82
N ARG A 63 -4.30 2.81 5.92
CA ARG A 63 -4.39 1.59 5.13
C ARG A 63 -3.08 0.84 5.28
N MET A 64 -3.16 -0.46 5.50
CA MET A 64 -2.00 -1.35 5.61
C MET A 64 -2.21 -2.54 4.68
N ALA A 65 -1.24 -2.80 3.82
CA ALA A 65 -1.13 -4.04 3.06
C ALA A 65 -0.05 -4.91 3.70
N PRO A 66 -0.42 -6.00 4.40
CA PRO A 66 0.54 -6.89 5.03
C PRO A 66 1.49 -7.53 4.02
N GLN A 67 2.72 -7.80 4.46
CA GLN A 67 3.69 -8.57 3.71
C GLN A 67 3.11 -9.92 3.25
N GLY A 68 3.26 -10.23 1.96
CA GLY A 68 2.75 -11.48 1.36
C GLY A 68 1.23 -11.55 1.17
N ALA A 69 0.47 -10.50 1.50
CA ALA A 69 -0.93 -10.41 1.12
C ALA A 69 -1.07 -10.37 -0.42
N PRO A 70 -2.17 -10.86 -1.01
CA PRO A 70 -2.35 -10.83 -2.46
C PRO A 70 -2.23 -9.40 -3.01
N GLY A 71 -1.39 -9.21 -4.03
CA GLY A 71 -1.10 -7.88 -4.60
C GLY A 71 0.01 -7.09 -3.91
N ASN A 72 0.61 -7.59 -2.83
CA ASN A 72 1.72 -6.95 -2.11
C ASN A 72 2.99 -7.84 -2.12
N PRO A 73 4.23 -7.27 -2.12
CA PRO A 73 5.45 -8.07 -2.11
C PRO A 73 5.56 -9.00 -0.90
N ARG A 74 6.30 -10.11 -1.08
CA ARG A 74 6.48 -11.13 -0.04
C ARG A 74 7.39 -10.73 1.12
N ASN A 75 8.11 -9.62 0.98
CA ASN A 75 9.12 -9.12 1.89
C ASN A 75 8.86 -7.68 2.35
N GLU A 76 7.71 -7.09 2.04
CA GLU A 76 7.42 -5.70 2.38
C GLU A 76 5.98 -5.53 2.83
N THR A 77 5.79 -4.84 3.94
CA THR A 77 4.51 -4.27 4.33
C THR A 77 4.43 -2.84 3.80
N GLN A 78 3.26 -2.45 3.30
CA GLN A 78 2.98 -1.07 2.90
C GLN A 78 2.00 -0.43 3.89
N ILE A 79 2.30 0.79 4.35
CA ILE A 79 1.39 1.62 5.14
C ILE A 79 1.15 2.93 4.39
N ALA A 80 -0.09 3.40 4.40
CA ALA A 80 -0.45 4.76 4.03
C ALA A 80 -1.20 5.43 5.18
N LEU A 81 -0.71 6.60 5.60
CA LEU A 81 -1.33 7.50 6.54
C LEU A 81 -1.93 8.67 5.77
N LEU A 82 -3.26 8.77 5.80
CA LEU A 82 -4.02 9.84 5.15
C LEU A 82 -4.36 10.88 6.21
N LEU A 83 -3.73 12.03 6.08
CA LEU A 83 -3.82 13.17 6.96
C LEU A 83 -4.60 14.27 6.25
N ALA A 84 -5.15 15.23 6.99
CA ALA A 84 -5.84 16.38 6.39
C ALA A 84 -4.91 17.20 5.46
N THR A 85 -3.61 17.21 5.75
CA THR A 85 -2.58 17.97 5.04
C THR A 85 -1.93 17.21 3.86
N GLY A 86 -2.18 15.91 3.75
CA GLY A 86 -1.53 15.08 2.74
C GLY A 86 -1.55 13.59 3.07
N THR A 87 -0.91 12.79 2.23
CA THR A 87 -0.72 11.34 2.45
C THR A 87 0.77 11.04 2.58
N ILE A 88 1.10 10.27 3.60
CA ILE A 88 2.43 9.69 3.79
C ILE A 88 2.29 8.19 3.55
N ALA A 89 2.93 7.66 2.51
CA ALA A 89 2.92 6.23 2.23
C ALA A 89 4.35 5.69 2.23
N PHE A 90 4.60 4.59 2.93
CA PHE A 90 5.92 4.00 3.02
C PHE A 90 5.86 2.48 3.02
N ARG A 91 6.99 1.87 2.67
CA ARG A 91 7.19 0.42 2.70
C ARG A 91 8.31 0.07 3.66
N TYR A 92 8.20 -1.08 4.30
CA TYR A 92 9.22 -1.61 5.18
C TYR A 92 9.21 -3.13 5.19
N ASP A 93 10.39 -3.73 5.34
CA ASP A 93 10.54 -5.16 5.49
C ASP A 93 10.31 -5.55 6.96
N SER A 94 9.37 -6.46 7.19
CA SER A 94 9.02 -6.90 8.53
C SER A 94 9.83 -8.13 8.99
N VAL A 95 10.87 -8.58 8.26
CA VAL A 95 11.64 -9.81 8.53
C VAL A 95 12.33 -9.87 9.91
N ARG A 96 12.36 -8.77 10.68
CA ARG A 96 12.88 -8.74 12.07
C ARG A 96 11.75 -8.53 13.08
N SER A 97 11.67 -9.46 14.03
CA SER A 97 10.69 -9.52 15.13
C SER A 97 10.73 -8.29 16.05
N TYR A 98 9.58 -8.05 16.72
CA TYR A 98 9.28 -7.17 17.87
C TYR A 98 10.28 -6.04 18.22
N ARG A 99 9.81 -4.77 18.19
CA ARG A 99 10.56 -3.56 18.60
C ARG A 99 11.87 -3.31 17.86
N TYR A 100 11.93 -3.67 16.59
CA TYR A 100 13.00 -3.22 15.72
C TYR A 100 12.65 -1.86 15.09
N THR A 101 13.59 -0.92 15.15
CA THR A 101 13.47 0.34 14.40
C THR A 101 13.56 0.05 12.92
N GLN A 102 12.45 0.27 12.23
CA GLN A 102 12.33 0.17 10.79
C GLN A 102 12.86 1.46 10.18
N THR A 103 13.90 1.33 9.36
CA THR A 103 14.33 2.42 8.48
C THR A 103 13.37 2.47 7.31
N ILE A 104 12.84 3.67 7.02
CA ILE A 104 11.98 3.86 5.87
C ILE A 104 12.87 4.21 4.67
N ASP A 105 13.22 3.19 3.90
CA ASP A 105 14.08 3.36 2.72
C ASP A 105 13.29 3.94 1.53
N THR A 106 11.96 3.76 1.53
CA THR A 106 11.07 4.29 0.49
C THR A 106 9.82 4.92 1.12
N ALA A 107 9.67 6.22 0.92
CA ALA A 107 8.48 6.98 1.27
C ALA A 107 8.00 7.80 0.07
N THR A 108 6.69 7.79 -0.15
CA THR A 108 6.00 8.66 -1.09
C THR A 108 5.17 9.66 -0.31
N TYR A 109 5.42 10.94 -0.54
CA TYR A 109 4.73 12.05 0.09
C TYR A 109 3.83 12.72 -0.95
N VAL A 110 2.51 12.71 -0.71
CA VAL A 110 1.54 13.50 -1.47
C VAL A 110 1.11 14.65 -0.57
N TRP A 111 1.68 15.83 -0.79
CA TRP A 111 1.63 16.94 0.17
C TRP A 111 0.91 18.17 -0.38
N ASN A 112 0.09 18.82 0.46
CA ASN A 112 -0.65 20.05 0.11
C ASN A 112 -0.16 21.31 0.84
N GLY A 113 0.94 21.25 1.60
CA GLY A 113 1.50 22.37 2.36
C GLY A 113 2.70 23.07 1.71
N PRO A 114 3.32 24.07 2.38
CA PRO A 114 4.29 24.98 1.75
C PRO A 114 5.73 24.45 1.64
N TRP A 115 6.05 23.32 2.29
CA TRP A 115 7.39 22.74 2.33
C TRP A 115 7.43 21.33 1.74
N THR A 116 8.47 21.02 0.97
CA THR A 116 8.74 19.70 0.39
C THR A 116 9.98 19.11 1.06
N PRO A 117 9.99 17.82 1.44
CA PRO A 117 11.15 17.20 2.07
C PRO A 117 12.27 16.87 1.08
N ASP A 118 13.53 16.97 1.54
CA ASP A 118 14.73 16.79 0.69
C ASP A 118 15.26 15.34 0.65
N ALA A 119 15.01 14.53 1.68
CA ALA A 119 15.47 13.13 1.75
C ALA A 119 14.65 12.32 2.76
N PRO A 120 14.57 10.98 2.62
CA PRO A 120 14.09 10.12 3.69
C PRO A 120 15.10 9.99 4.83
N THR A 121 14.72 10.49 5.98
CA THR A 121 15.37 10.48 7.31
C THR A 121 14.41 10.01 8.41
N MET A 122 13.11 9.94 8.10
CA MET A 122 12.07 9.40 8.93
C MET A 122 12.31 7.91 9.17
N ASN A 123 12.17 7.51 10.41
CA ASN A 123 12.15 6.10 10.79
C ASN A 123 11.01 5.89 11.77
N PHE A 124 10.63 4.63 11.93
CA PHE A 124 9.61 4.29 12.91
C PHE A 124 9.89 2.96 13.57
N TYR A 125 9.32 2.76 14.74
CA TYR A 125 9.15 1.45 15.33
C TYR A 125 7.70 1.33 15.77
N TYR A 126 7.23 0.13 16.07
CA TYR A 126 5.88 -0.06 16.53
C TYR A 126 5.86 -0.86 17.83
N ASP A 127 4.94 -0.48 18.70
CA ASP A 127 4.55 -1.29 19.85
C ASP A 127 3.27 -2.03 19.45
N LEU A 128 3.36 -3.36 19.36
CA LEU A 128 2.21 -4.24 19.23
C LEU A 128 2.27 -5.28 20.34
N TYR A 129 1.16 -5.56 21.01
CA TYR A 129 1.04 -6.76 21.84
C TYR A 129 0.92 -7.99 20.90
N GLY A 130 2.01 -8.42 20.25
CA GLY A 130 2.00 -9.56 19.33
C GLY A 130 3.08 -9.60 18.24
N GLU A 131 2.88 -10.50 17.26
CA GLU A 131 3.70 -10.64 16.04
C GLU A 131 3.33 -9.59 14.97
N ILE A 132 4.17 -9.46 13.95
CA ILE A 132 3.94 -8.61 12.76
C ILE A 132 2.59 -8.95 12.12
N PRO A 133 1.78 -7.96 11.69
CA PRO A 133 0.56 -8.22 10.95
C PRO A 133 0.83 -9.08 9.71
N GLY A 134 0.35 -10.31 9.72
CA GLY A 134 0.46 -11.29 8.67
C GLY A 134 -0.67 -11.20 7.65
N PRO A 135 -0.53 -11.93 6.53
CA PRO A 135 -1.53 -11.94 5.46
C PRO A 135 -2.90 -12.46 5.91
N SER A 136 -2.97 -13.23 7.00
CA SER A 136 -4.20 -13.79 7.57
C SER A 136 -4.89 -12.91 8.61
N ASP A 137 -4.29 -11.80 9.03
CA ASP A 137 -4.89 -10.96 10.07
C ASP A 137 -6.13 -10.23 9.56
N VAL A 138 -7.12 -10.14 10.44
CA VAL A 138 -8.43 -9.53 10.15
C VAL A 138 -8.65 -8.21 10.89
N ALA A 139 -7.92 -7.96 11.98
CA ALA A 139 -8.00 -6.74 12.76
C ALA A 139 -6.70 -6.46 13.52
N LEU A 140 -6.43 -5.17 13.74
CA LEU A 140 -5.39 -4.62 14.58
C LEU A 140 -6.02 -3.52 15.43
N ASP A 141 -6.44 -3.80 16.65
CA ASP A 141 -7.23 -2.83 17.44
C ASP A 141 -6.37 -1.80 18.20
N GLU A 142 -5.06 -2.06 18.38
CA GLU A 142 -4.11 -1.19 19.12
C GLU A 142 -2.71 -1.15 18.45
N LEU A 143 -2.65 -0.78 17.17
CA LEU A 143 -1.37 -0.56 16.50
C LEU A 143 -0.81 0.81 16.87
N ILE A 144 0.32 0.85 17.56
CA ILE A 144 1.03 2.09 17.88
C ILE A 144 2.30 2.17 17.03
N LEU A 145 2.42 3.21 16.21
CA LEU A 145 3.61 3.52 15.43
C LEU A 145 4.30 4.75 16.03
N HIS A 146 5.56 4.59 16.41
CA HIS A 146 6.41 5.65 16.93
C HIS A 146 7.33 6.15 15.83
N PHE A 147 7.15 7.39 15.39
CA PHE A 147 7.94 8.02 14.35
C PHE A 147 9.00 8.95 14.96
N ASN A 148 10.22 8.85 14.43
CA ASN A 148 11.26 9.85 14.61
C ASN A 148 11.52 10.54 13.28
N ASN A 149 11.83 11.84 13.35
CA ASN A 149 11.93 12.72 12.20
C ASN A 149 10.66 12.67 11.33
N PHE A 150 9.49 12.74 11.99
CA PHE A 150 8.21 12.58 11.32
C PHE A 150 8.05 13.60 10.18
N ASN A 151 7.57 13.10 9.03
CA ASN A 151 7.46 13.86 7.79
C ASN A 151 8.80 14.53 7.38
N GLU A 152 9.91 13.85 7.63
CA GLU A 152 11.27 14.30 7.29
C GLU A 152 11.73 15.57 8.00
N HIS A 153 11.11 15.90 9.13
CA HIS A 153 11.51 17.03 9.96
C HIS A 153 12.41 16.57 11.11
N PRO A 154 13.72 16.91 11.11
CA PRO A 154 14.65 16.45 12.14
C PRO A 154 14.18 16.80 13.55
N GLY A 155 14.16 15.79 14.43
CA GLY A 155 13.73 15.96 15.83
C GLY A 155 12.21 15.93 16.05
N CYS A 156 11.39 16.02 15.00
CA CYS A 156 9.94 15.90 15.11
C CYS A 156 9.55 14.45 15.47
N GLN A 157 8.92 14.28 16.63
CA GLN A 157 8.53 12.99 17.20
C GLN A 157 7.02 12.88 17.33
N VAL A 158 6.48 11.76 16.86
CA VAL A 158 5.05 11.54 16.71
C VAL A 158 4.69 10.10 17.02
N ASP A 159 3.59 9.88 17.73
CA ASP A 159 2.99 8.56 17.89
C ASP A 159 1.67 8.50 17.12
N ALA A 160 1.48 7.48 16.28
CA ALA A 160 0.20 7.18 15.64
C ALA A 160 -0.45 5.96 16.30
N TYR A 161 -1.67 6.13 16.78
CA TYR A 161 -2.49 5.10 17.41
C TYR A 161 -3.60 4.73 16.43
N LEU A 162 -3.63 3.48 16.00
CA LEU A 162 -4.44 3.01 14.89
C LEU A 162 -5.26 1.79 15.28
N SER A 163 -6.51 1.77 14.82
CA SER A 163 -7.37 0.59 14.80
C SER A 163 -7.73 0.28 13.35
N LEU A 164 -7.32 -0.88 12.85
CA LEU A 164 -7.44 -1.29 11.45
C LEU A 164 -8.18 -2.63 11.35
N ARG A 165 -8.99 -2.80 10.30
CA ARG A 165 -9.73 -4.04 10.04
C ARG A 165 -9.78 -4.36 8.56
N ARG A 166 -9.85 -5.64 8.25
CA ARG A 166 -10.16 -6.12 6.91
C ARG A 166 -11.65 -5.90 6.71
N ASN A 167 -12.04 -5.23 5.63
CA ASN A 167 -13.44 -5.17 5.24
C ASN A 167 -13.94 -6.57 4.87
#